data_AF-A0A1M7LL27-F1
#
_entry.id   AF-A0A1M7LL27-F1
#
_cell.length_a   1.000
_cell.length_b   1.000
_cell.length_c   1.000
_cell.angle_alpha   90.00
_cell.angle_beta   90.00
_cell.angle_gamma   90.00
#
_symmetry.space_group_name_H-M   'P 1'
#
loop_
_entity.id
_entity.type
_entity.pdbx_description
1 polymer ?
#
loop_
_entity_poly.entity_id
_entity_poly.type
_entity_poly.pdbx_seq_one_letter_code
_entity_poly.pdbx_strand_id
1 'polypeptide(L)'
;MRYVLLLMMLCIGNVVFAQDDSDLKTIQSVFGKEKKALVTQYMDFKNGSNDPFWSLYDQYESDRRSLSRERLAILQDYSRMYETLDDEAATSLAKRTLSNDLSYDKFYQRYFKKFSKVLGGKNAAKFMQLELYLQNAIKSSILNAIPFIGELEKNRDAYPAQRS
;
A
#
# COMPACT_ATOMS: atom_id res chain seq x y z
N MET A 1 -31.06 -27.55 -37.21
CA MET A 1 -30.74 -26.13 -36.97
C MET A 1 -31.83 -25.45 -36.14
N ARG A 2 -31.87 -25.63 -34.81
CA ARG A 2 -32.43 -24.62 -33.86
C ARG A 2 -32.20 -24.92 -32.37
N TYR A 3 -31.27 -25.79 -31.97
CA TYR A 3 -30.88 -25.92 -30.55
C TYR A 3 -29.38 -26.19 -30.38
N VAL A 4 -28.55 -25.55 -31.23
CA VAL A 4 -27.07 -25.48 -31.06
C VAL A 4 -26.69 -24.24 -30.22
N LEU A 5 -27.66 -23.65 -29.52
CA LEU A 5 -27.51 -22.42 -28.75
C LEU A 5 -28.02 -22.64 -27.32
N LEU A 6 -27.48 -23.66 -26.65
CA LEU A 6 -27.54 -23.73 -25.19
C LEU A 6 -26.13 -23.57 -24.66
N LEU A 7 -25.81 -22.29 -24.49
CA LEU A 7 -24.96 -21.74 -23.45
C LEU A 7 -23.81 -22.64 -23.00
N MET A 8 -22.68 -22.37 -23.65
CA MET A 8 -21.34 -22.30 -23.09
C MET A 8 -21.35 -21.62 -21.71
N MET A 9 -21.79 -22.34 -20.69
CA MET A 9 -21.77 -21.95 -19.29
C MET A 9 -20.88 -22.95 -18.58
N LEU A 10 -19.69 -22.48 -18.23
CA LEU A 10 -18.98 -22.68 -16.96
C LEU A 10 -17.45 -22.74 -17.14
N CYS A 11 -16.86 -21.74 -17.79
CA CYS A 11 -15.51 -21.33 -17.43
C CYS A 11 -15.60 -20.43 -16.20
N ILE A 12 -15.83 -21.00 -15.01
CA ILE A 12 -15.46 -20.32 -13.76
C ILE A 12 -13.93 -20.44 -13.66
N GLY A 13 -13.25 -19.62 -14.43
CA GLY A 13 -11.93 -19.14 -14.07
C GLY A 13 -12.14 -17.93 -13.18
N ASN A 14 -12.29 -18.14 -11.86
CA ASN A 14 -12.02 -17.06 -10.92
C ASN A 14 -10.52 -16.82 -10.95
N VAL A 15 -10.05 -16.05 -11.92
CA VAL A 15 -8.82 -15.29 -11.74
C VAL A 15 -9.26 -13.87 -11.45
N VAL A 16 -9.62 -13.65 -10.18
CA VAL A 16 -9.61 -12.31 -9.60
C VAL A 16 -8.15 -11.88 -9.59
N PHE A 17 -7.67 -11.33 -10.70
CA PHE A 17 -6.48 -10.50 -10.66
C PHE A 17 -6.87 -9.26 -9.88
N ALA A 18 -6.46 -9.25 -8.62
CA ALA A 18 -6.63 -8.14 -7.69
C ALA A 18 -6.11 -6.84 -8.33
N GLN A 19 -6.80 -5.74 -8.03
CA GLN A 19 -6.46 -4.36 -8.40
C GLN A 19 -5.01 -4.01 -7.99
N ASP A 20 -4.04 -4.31 -8.85
CA ASP A 20 -2.62 -4.05 -8.60
C ASP A 20 -2.22 -2.59 -8.94
N ASP A 21 -3.10 -1.87 -9.64
CA ASP A 21 -2.85 -0.53 -10.16
C ASP A 21 -2.86 0.57 -9.10
N SER A 22 -3.48 0.35 -7.93
CA SER A 22 -3.62 1.40 -6.91
C SER A 22 -2.26 1.85 -6.36
N ASP A 23 -1.36 0.90 -6.13
CA ASP A 23 -0.01 1.18 -5.62
C ASP A 23 0.79 1.96 -6.67
N LEU A 24 0.73 1.54 -7.95
CA LEU A 24 1.44 2.21 -9.03
C LEU A 24 0.92 3.65 -9.23
N LYS A 25 -0.40 3.85 -9.25
CA LYS A 25 -1.02 5.18 -9.36
C LYS A 25 -0.60 6.09 -8.20
N THR A 26 -0.53 5.56 -6.98
CA THR A 26 -0.12 6.35 -5.81
C THR A 26 1.36 6.72 -5.89
N ILE A 27 2.23 5.79 -6.30
CA ILE A 27 3.64 6.06 -6.52
C ILE A 27 3.84 7.12 -7.60
N GLN A 28 3.11 7.02 -8.71
CA GLN A 28 3.16 8.02 -9.78
C GLN A 28 2.69 9.40 -9.29
N SER A 29 1.65 9.46 -8.47
CA SER A 29 1.18 10.71 -7.85
C SER A 29 2.25 11.37 -6.96
N VAL A 30 2.93 10.56 -6.13
CA VAL A 30 3.92 11.08 -5.16
C VAL A 30 5.28 11.38 -5.80
N PHE A 31 5.74 10.55 -6.75
CA PHE A 31 7.12 10.58 -7.26
C PHE A 31 7.26 10.75 -8.77
N GLY A 32 6.18 10.65 -9.55
CA GLY A 32 6.19 10.80 -11.01
C GLY A 32 7.00 9.75 -11.79
N LYS A 33 7.58 8.75 -11.11
CA LYS A 33 8.43 7.69 -11.69
C LYS A 33 7.99 6.32 -11.21
N GLU A 34 8.31 5.30 -11.98
CA GLU A 34 8.15 3.91 -11.53
C GLU A 34 9.11 3.57 -10.39
N LYS A 35 8.61 2.79 -9.42
CA LYS A 35 9.38 2.38 -8.25
C LYS A 35 10.68 1.66 -8.61
N LYS A 36 10.63 0.75 -9.60
CA LYS A 36 11.82 0.03 -10.09
C LYS A 36 12.89 0.99 -10.63
N ALA A 37 12.51 2.08 -11.29
CA ALA A 37 13.46 3.09 -11.78
C ALA A 37 14.14 3.83 -10.62
N LEU A 38 13.39 4.20 -9.58
CA LEU A 38 13.94 4.83 -8.37
C LEU A 38 14.93 3.91 -7.65
N VAL A 39 14.57 2.63 -7.51
CA VAL A 39 15.44 1.60 -6.91
C VAL A 39 16.72 1.42 -7.73
N THR A 40 16.60 1.29 -9.05
CA THR A 40 17.76 1.13 -9.96
C THR A 40 18.73 2.30 -9.83
N GLN A 41 18.19 3.53 -9.89
CA GLN A 41 18.98 4.76 -9.79
C GLN A 41 19.69 4.86 -8.43
N TYR A 42 18.96 4.67 -7.33
CA TYR A 42 19.51 4.86 -6.00
C TYR A 42 20.53 3.78 -5.63
N MET A 43 20.26 2.53 -6.00
CA MET A 43 21.16 1.42 -5.67
C MET A 43 22.49 1.51 -6.41
N ASP A 44 22.56 2.27 -7.52
CA ASP A 44 23.74 2.39 -8.37
C ASP A 44 24.29 1.00 -8.74
N PHE A 45 23.38 0.16 -9.22
CA PHE A 45 23.70 -1.18 -9.69
C PHE A 45 24.59 -1.10 -10.95
N LYS A 46 25.91 -0.90 -10.77
CA LYS A 46 26.87 -0.88 -11.87
C LYS A 46 27.33 -2.28 -12.25
N ASN A 47 27.25 -2.57 -13.55
CA ASN A 47 28.00 -3.58 -14.31
C ASN A 47 28.10 -5.01 -13.71
N GLY A 48 27.01 -5.52 -13.14
CA GLY A 48 26.84 -6.93 -12.79
C GLY A 48 25.40 -7.39 -13.01
N SER A 49 25.16 -8.70 -13.12
CA SER A 49 23.78 -9.23 -13.11
C SER A 49 23.19 -9.02 -11.71
N ASN A 50 22.11 -8.23 -11.64
CA ASN A 50 21.34 -8.00 -10.41
C ASN A 50 20.09 -8.90 -10.38
N ASP A 51 20.07 -9.96 -11.17
CA ASP A 51 18.91 -10.85 -11.32
C ASP A 51 18.49 -11.48 -9.97
N PRO A 52 19.41 -11.88 -9.07
CA PRO A 52 19.03 -12.35 -7.74
C PRO A 52 18.34 -11.28 -6.89
N PHE A 53 18.74 -10.01 -7.04
CA PHE A 53 18.08 -8.90 -6.36
C PHE A 53 16.67 -8.69 -6.92
N TRP A 54 16.53 -8.61 -8.25
CA TRP A 54 15.25 -8.33 -8.89
C TRP A 54 14.23 -9.46 -8.68
N SER A 55 14.68 -10.71 -8.70
CA SER A 55 13.81 -11.85 -8.34
C SER A 55 13.30 -11.74 -6.90
N LEU A 56 14.16 -11.37 -5.95
CA LEU A 56 13.75 -11.16 -4.56
C LEU A 56 12.88 -9.89 -4.41
N TYR A 57 13.13 -8.86 -5.20
CA TYR A 57 12.35 -7.63 -5.23
C TYR A 57 10.92 -7.86 -5.75
N ASP A 58 10.75 -8.68 -6.77
CA ASP A 58 9.43 -9.02 -7.28
C ASP A 58 8.62 -9.84 -6.25
N GLN A 59 9.28 -10.76 -5.54
CA GLN A 59 8.67 -11.45 -4.39
C GLN A 59 8.28 -10.46 -3.27
N TYR A 60 9.19 -9.54 -2.95
CA TYR A 60 8.96 -8.49 -1.96
C TYR A 60 7.71 -7.66 -2.31
N GLU A 61 7.60 -7.17 -3.54
CA GLU A 61 6.44 -6.38 -3.97
C GLU A 61 5.16 -7.21 -3.91
N SER A 62 5.20 -8.46 -4.38
CA SER A 62 4.05 -9.37 -4.32
C SER A 62 3.55 -9.58 -2.88
N ASP A 63 4.46 -9.88 -1.95
CA ASP A 63 4.12 -10.13 -0.55
C ASP A 63 3.64 -8.86 0.17
N ARG A 64 4.17 -7.68 -0.20
CA ARG A 64 3.80 -6.38 0.40
C ARG A 64 2.34 -6.01 0.10
N ARG A 65 1.81 -6.39 -1.06
CA ARG A 65 0.49 -5.97 -1.55
C ARG A 65 -0.65 -6.29 -0.59
N SER A 66 -0.59 -7.42 0.13
CA SER A 66 -1.63 -7.75 1.11
C SER A 66 -1.70 -6.72 2.25
N LEU A 67 -0.54 -6.24 2.70
CA LEU A 67 -0.42 -5.22 3.73
C LEU A 67 -0.88 -3.84 3.23
N SER A 68 -0.59 -3.52 1.95
CA SER A 68 -1.11 -2.30 1.30
C SER A 68 -2.63 -2.33 1.22
N ARG A 69 -3.22 -3.48 0.82
CA ARG A 69 -4.67 -3.64 0.71
C ARG A 69 -5.36 -3.49 2.05
N GLU A 70 -4.85 -4.09 3.12
CA GLU A 70 -5.43 -3.91 4.46
C GLU A 70 -5.35 -2.45 4.91
N ARG A 71 -4.21 -1.77 4.65
CA ARG A 71 -4.09 -0.33 4.95
C ARG A 71 -5.17 0.48 4.24
N LEU A 72 -5.36 0.23 2.94
CA LEU A 72 -6.34 0.95 2.15
C LEU A 72 -7.78 0.64 2.63
N ALA A 73 -8.07 -0.61 2.97
CA ALA A 73 -9.36 -1.01 3.50
C ALA A 73 -9.68 -0.28 4.83
N ILE A 74 -8.72 -0.20 5.75
CA ILE A 74 -8.88 0.56 7.00
C ILE A 74 -9.22 2.03 6.72
N LEU A 75 -8.52 2.65 5.77
CA LEU A 75 -8.74 4.06 5.42
C LEU A 75 -10.07 4.29 4.71
N GLN A 76 -10.50 3.34 3.87
CA GLN A 76 -11.81 3.36 3.23
C GLN A 76 -12.94 3.19 4.26
N ASP A 77 -12.78 2.28 5.22
CA ASP A 77 -13.74 2.11 6.32
C ASP A 77 -13.85 3.38 7.15
N TYR A 78 -12.71 3.98 7.51
CA TYR A 78 -12.68 5.26 8.19
C TYR A 78 -13.37 6.37 7.40
N SER A 79 -13.07 6.52 6.11
CA SER A 79 -13.72 7.52 5.25
C SER A 79 -15.23 7.33 5.14
N ARG A 80 -15.72 6.08 5.14
CA ARG A 80 -17.17 5.79 5.08
C ARG A 80 -17.89 6.09 6.38
N MET A 81 -17.21 5.90 7.51
CA MET A 81 -17.79 6.05 8.85
C MET A 81 -17.50 7.41 9.47
N TYR A 82 -16.74 8.27 8.80
CA TYR A 82 -16.16 9.48 9.38
C TYR A 82 -17.18 10.36 10.12
N GLU A 83 -18.35 10.62 9.52
CA GLU A 83 -19.38 11.49 10.11
C GLU A 83 -20.19 10.83 11.24
N THR A 84 -20.15 9.51 11.33
CA THR A 84 -20.94 8.70 12.28
C THR A 84 -20.04 7.80 13.12
N LEU A 85 -18.77 8.18 13.31
CA LEU A 85 -17.78 7.34 13.95
C LEU A 85 -18.04 7.28 15.45
N ASP A 86 -18.48 6.13 15.93
CA ASP A 86 -18.63 5.87 17.37
C ASP A 86 -17.34 5.29 17.99
N ASP A 87 -17.33 5.17 19.32
CA ASP A 87 -16.18 4.69 20.10
C ASP A 87 -15.76 3.25 19.73
N GLU A 88 -16.72 2.38 19.42
CA GLU A 88 -16.45 0.99 19.07
C GLU A 88 -15.74 0.90 17.70
N ALA A 89 -16.27 1.61 16.71
CA ALA A 89 -15.70 1.70 15.37
C ALA A 89 -14.33 2.35 15.40
N ALA A 90 -14.17 3.47 16.11
CA ALA A 90 -12.89 4.15 16.28
C ALA A 90 -11.85 3.22 16.91
N THR A 91 -12.22 2.49 17.96
CA THR A 91 -11.34 1.51 18.62
C THR A 91 -10.94 0.38 17.68
N SER A 92 -11.89 -0.13 16.89
CA SER A 92 -11.65 -1.19 15.91
C SER A 92 -10.66 -0.74 14.82
N LEU A 93 -10.86 0.45 14.25
CA LEU A 93 -9.97 1.03 13.23
C LEU A 93 -8.57 1.28 13.79
N ALA A 94 -8.46 1.79 15.01
CA ALA A 94 -7.18 1.99 15.68
C ALA A 94 -6.42 0.66 15.86
N LYS A 95 -7.10 -0.38 16.38
CA LYS A 95 -6.51 -1.72 16.56
C LYS A 95 -6.05 -2.33 15.24
N ARG A 96 -6.85 -2.23 14.18
CA ARG A 96 -6.49 -2.71 12.85
C ARG A 96 -5.29 -1.96 12.27
N THR A 97 -5.24 -0.64 12.44
CA THR A 97 -4.10 0.20 12.01
C THR A 97 -2.82 -0.26 12.70
N LEU A 98 -2.83 -0.39 14.03
CA LEU A 98 -1.67 -0.83 14.82
C LEU A 98 -1.22 -2.24 14.44
N SER A 99 -2.18 -3.17 14.22
CA SER A 99 -1.88 -4.53 13.80
C SER A 99 -1.25 -4.59 12.40
N ASN A 100 -1.74 -3.76 11.47
CA ASN A 100 -1.17 -3.67 10.13
C ASN A 100 0.24 -3.06 10.14
N ASP A 101 0.48 -2.00 10.93
CA ASP A 101 1.80 -1.41 11.08
C ASP A 101 2.81 -2.41 11.69
N LEU A 102 2.40 -3.19 12.71
CA LEU A 102 3.23 -4.28 13.24
C LEU A 102 3.53 -5.36 12.18
N SER A 103 2.57 -5.64 11.30
CA SER A 103 2.74 -6.61 10.21
C SER A 103 3.76 -6.12 9.17
N TYR A 104 3.75 -4.82 8.87
CA TYR A 104 4.79 -4.15 8.07
C TYR A 104 6.17 -4.26 8.70
N ASP A 105 6.31 -3.98 10.00
CA ASP A 105 7.61 -4.06 10.67
C ASP A 105 8.19 -5.48 10.62
N LYS A 106 7.36 -6.50 10.90
CA LYS A 106 7.76 -7.90 10.76
C LYS A 106 8.14 -8.25 9.32
N PHE A 107 7.40 -7.72 8.34
CA PHE A 107 7.68 -7.90 6.93
C PHE A 107 9.05 -7.30 6.53
N TYR A 108 9.33 -6.06 6.93
CA TYR A 108 10.61 -5.41 6.67
C TYR A 108 11.78 -6.14 7.33
N GLN A 109 11.62 -6.62 8.56
CA GLN A 109 12.67 -7.42 9.23
C GLN A 109 12.98 -8.71 8.47
N ARG A 110 11.95 -9.44 7.98
CA ARG A 110 12.14 -10.66 7.18
C ARG A 110 12.88 -10.35 5.88
N TYR A 111 12.47 -9.30 5.17
CA TYR A 111 13.05 -8.96 3.88
C TYR A 111 14.43 -8.34 3.99
N PHE A 112 14.73 -7.57 5.04
CA PHE A 112 16.10 -7.13 5.32
C PHE A 112 17.06 -8.33 5.46
N LYS A 113 16.65 -9.39 6.18
CA LYS A 113 17.45 -10.63 6.28
C LYS A 113 17.64 -11.31 4.91
N LYS A 114 16.60 -11.37 4.08
CA LYS A 114 16.69 -11.95 2.73
C LYS A 114 17.63 -11.12 1.83
N PHE A 115 17.42 -9.81 1.76
CA PHE A 115 18.26 -8.90 0.95
C PHE A 115 19.70 -8.86 1.45
N SER A 116 19.95 -8.96 2.77
CA SER A 116 21.31 -9.03 3.31
C SER A 116 22.09 -10.24 2.80
N LYS A 117 21.42 -11.38 2.54
CA LYS A 117 22.06 -12.56 1.94
C LYS A 117 22.45 -12.35 0.48
N VAL A 118 21.70 -11.52 -0.25
CA VAL A 118 21.90 -11.26 -1.69
C VAL A 118 22.89 -10.10 -1.91
N LEU A 119 22.79 -9.05 -1.10
CA LEU A 119 23.49 -7.78 -1.32
C LEU A 119 24.64 -7.51 -0.33
N GLY A 120 24.71 -8.27 0.76
CA GLY A 120 25.48 -7.90 1.95
C GLY A 120 24.77 -6.83 2.79
N GLY A 121 25.17 -6.69 4.06
CA GLY A 121 24.46 -5.87 5.04
C GLY A 121 24.36 -4.38 4.67
N LYS A 122 25.44 -3.77 4.16
CA LYS A 122 25.46 -2.35 3.79
C LYS A 122 24.48 -2.03 2.65
N ASN A 123 24.50 -2.81 1.58
CA ASN A 123 23.64 -2.57 0.43
C ASN A 123 22.18 -2.96 0.73
N ALA A 124 21.94 -3.97 1.56
CA ALA A 124 20.59 -4.26 2.05
C ALA A 124 20.04 -3.11 2.90
N ALA A 125 20.85 -2.52 3.79
CA ALA A 125 20.45 -1.35 4.56
C ALA A 125 20.18 -0.13 3.66
N LYS A 126 21.02 0.10 2.65
CA LYS A 126 20.81 1.13 1.61
C LYS A 126 19.47 0.94 0.91
N PHE A 127 19.17 -0.27 0.43
CA PHE A 127 17.87 -0.57 -0.19
C PHE A 127 16.71 -0.32 0.78
N MET A 128 16.80 -0.83 2.02
CA MET A 128 15.73 -0.66 3.02
C MET A 128 15.48 0.81 3.36
N GLN A 129 16.52 1.65 3.41
CA GLN A 129 16.37 3.08 3.64
C GLN A 129 15.52 3.75 2.55
N LEU A 130 15.81 3.46 1.27
CA LEU A 130 15.00 3.96 0.16
C LEU A 130 13.56 3.44 0.25
N GLU A 131 13.40 2.13 0.47
CA GLU A 131 12.09 1.51 0.50
C GLU A 131 11.20 2.10 1.60
N LEU A 132 11.74 2.24 2.81
CA LEU A 132 11.01 2.88 3.93
C LEU A 132 10.66 4.33 3.62
N TYR A 133 11.57 5.09 2.99
CA TYR A 133 11.28 6.46 2.55
C TYR A 133 10.10 6.50 1.57
N LEU A 134 10.12 5.65 0.53
CA LEU A 134 9.05 5.59 -0.46
C LEU A 134 7.70 5.21 0.19
N GLN A 135 7.70 4.19 1.04
CA GLN A 135 6.47 3.73 1.71
C GLN A 135 5.91 4.76 2.70
N ASN A 136 6.78 5.47 3.41
CA ASN A 136 6.35 6.52 4.33
C ASN A 136 5.80 7.73 3.57
N ALA A 137 6.42 8.13 2.47
CA ALA A 137 5.89 9.21 1.63
C ALA A 137 4.51 8.87 1.05
N ILE A 138 4.33 7.63 0.56
CA ILE A 138 3.03 7.12 0.10
C ILE A 138 2.01 7.13 1.24
N LYS A 139 2.36 6.58 2.41
CA LYS A 139 1.48 6.56 3.60
C LYS A 139 1.06 7.97 3.98
N SER A 140 2.01 8.91 4.07
CA SER A 140 1.73 10.31 4.39
C SER A 140 0.86 10.99 3.34
N SER A 141 1.11 10.76 2.04
CA SER A 141 0.27 11.32 0.98
C SER A 141 -1.18 10.87 1.08
N ILE A 142 -1.43 9.61 1.47
CA ILE A 142 -2.79 9.10 1.64
C ILE A 142 -3.42 9.68 2.92
N LEU A 143 -2.68 9.70 4.03
CA LEU A 143 -3.19 10.23 5.30
C LEU A 143 -3.53 11.72 5.22
N ASN A 144 -2.75 12.50 4.47
CA ASN A 144 -3.02 13.92 4.24
C ASN A 144 -4.29 14.18 3.40
N ALA A 145 -4.82 13.17 2.72
CA ALA A 145 -6.05 13.28 1.93
C ALA A 145 -7.31 13.03 2.75
N ILE A 146 -7.19 12.73 4.05
CA ILE A 146 -8.29 12.31 4.90
C ILE A 146 -8.28 13.14 6.19
N PRO A 147 -9.42 13.70 6.63
CA PRO A 147 -9.50 14.51 7.85
C PRO A 147 -9.23 13.68 9.12
N PHE A 148 -8.71 14.32 10.15
CA PHE A 148 -8.56 13.72 11.48
C PHE A 148 -9.91 13.57 12.19
N ILE A 149 -9.98 12.66 13.16
CA ILE A 149 -11.19 12.48 13.98
C ILE A 149 -11.52 13.81 14.67
N GLY A 150 -12.77 14.27 14.52
CA GLY A 150 -13.26 15.54 15.08
C GLY A 150 -12.87 16.80 14.30
N GLU A 151 -12.12 16.70 13.20
CA GLU A 151 -11.69 17.87 12.42
C GLU A 151 -12.86 18.57 11.69
N LEU A 152 -13.77 17.82 11.04
CA LEU A 152 -14.92 18.44 10.38
C LEU A 152 -15.90 19.08 11.37
N GLU A 153 -16.08 18.48 12.55
CA GLU A 153 -16.91 19.03 13.62
C GLU A 153 -16.37 20.37 14.09
N LYS A 154 -15.06 20.44 14.36
CA LYS A 154 -14.37 21.67 14.76
C LYS A 154 -14.50 22.76 13.68
N ASN A 155 -14.33 22.41 12.41
CA ASN A 155 -14.45 23.37 11.30
C ASN A 155 -15.89 23.88 11.13
N ARG A 156 -16.89 23.01 11.31
CA ARG A 156 -18.31 23.39 11.30
C ARG A 156 -18.65 24.36 12.43
N ASP A 157 -18.17 24.05 13.63
CA ASP A 157 -18.50 24.84 14.83
C ASP A 157 -17.72 26.18 14.87
N ALA A 158 -16.57 26.25 14.18
CA ALA A 158 -15.82 27.49 13.99
C ALA A 158 -16.46 28.49 13.00
N TYR A 159 -17.34 28.03 12.09
CA TYR A 159 -17.96 28.87 11.06
C TYR A 159 -19.49 28.63 10.95
N PRO A 160 -20.30 29.04 11.94
CA PRO A 160 -21.73 28.74 11.99
C PRO A 160 -22.59 29.46 10.92
N ALA A 161 -22.02 30.40 10.15
CA ALA A 161 -22.75 31.30 9.24
C ALA A 161 -23.13 30.69 7.87
N GLN A 162 -22.83 29.42 7.58
CA GLN A 162 -23.14 28.76 6.31
C GLN A 162 -24.36 27.82 6.37
N ARG A 163 -25.22 27.97 7.38
CA ARG A 163 -26.54 27.32 7.39
C ARG A 163 -27.57 28.23 6.71
N SER A 164 -27.80 27.99 5.41
CA SER A 164 -29.01 28.43 4.69
C SER A 164 -29.84 27.21 4.32
#